data_AF-A0A6N7CE53-F1
#
_entry.id   AF-A0A6N7CE53-F1
#
_cell.length_a   1.000
_cell.length_b   1.000
_cell.length_c   1.000
_cell.angle_alpha   90.00
_cell.angle_beta   90.00
_cell.angle_gamma   90.00
#
_symmetry.space_group_name_H-M   'P 1'
#
loop_
_entity.id
_entity.type
_entity.pdbx_description
1 polymer ?
#
loop_
_entity_poly.entity_id
_entity_poly.type
_entity_poly.pdbx_seq_one_letter_code
_entity_poly.pdbx_strand_id
1 'polypeptide(L)'
;MSYPAATLRGMSESEVSRSAIADAAELLTQKADVLLERLADRVMASPAPGSKAWYALRNTSAASPKARLLVRIAIAHQAHFDLAEDIARARAAGAQWSEIGEVTGLSARAARKRWDAAPSAPCQHDSGQLAIW
;
A
#
# COMPACT_ATOMS: atom_id res chain seq x y z
N MET A 1 -18.64 9.61 63.21
CA MET A 1 -17.54 9.63 62.24
C MET A 1 -17.83 8.60 61.17
N SER A 2 -18.46 9.02 60.07
CA SER A 2 -18.76 8.15 58.92
C SER A 2 -17.75 8.47 57.82
N TYR A 3 -17.02 7.47 57.36
CA TYR A 3 -16.14 7.61 56.20
C TYR A 3 -17.01 7.68 54.92
N PRO A 4 -16.76 8.63 53.99
CA PRO A 4 -17.43 8.59 52.70
C PRO A 4 -16.89 7.40 51.90
N ALA A 5 -17.83 6.58 51.42
CA ALA A 5 -17.57 5.52 50.47
C ALA A 5 -16.83 6.12 49.26
N ALA A 6 -15.60 5.64 49.05
CA ALA A 6 -14.84 5.93 47.86
C ALA A 6 -15.66 5.50 46.64
N THR A 7 -16.23 6.47 45.94
CA THR A 7 -16.69 6.32 44.57
C THR A 7 -15.51 5.90 43.71
N LEU A 8 -15.31 4.59 43.58
CA LEU A 8 -14.69 3.97 42.40
C LEU A 8 -15.64 4.14 41.21
N ARG A 9 -15.94 5.40 40.90
CA ARG A 9 -16.72 5.81 39.73
C ARG A 9 -15.71 6.24 38.69
N GLY A 10 -15.53 5.40 37.67
CA GLY A 10 -14.80 5.78 36.47
C GLY A 10 -13.47 5.08 36.25
N MET A 11 -13.40 3.76 36.46
CA MET A 11 -12.57 2.96 35.55
C MET A 11 -13.45 2.72 34.31
N SER A 12 -13.51 3.70 33.42
CA SER A 12 -14.09 3.46 32.10
C SER A 12 -13.25 2.38 31.42
N GLU A 13 -13.87 1.24 31.15
CA GLU A 13 -13.32 0.20 30.31
C GLU A 13 -12.98 0.81 28.94
N SER A 14 -11.70 1.10 28.73
CA SER A 14 -11.03 1.28 27.44
C SER A 14 -11.76 2.14 26.40
N GLU A 15 -11.83 3.45 26.62
CA GLU A 15 -12.04 4.39 25.50
C GLU A 15 -10.73 4.50 24.73
N VAL A 16 -10.50 3.59 23.77
CA VAL A 16 -9.38 3.71 22.84
C VAL A 16 -9.53 5.05 22.12
N SER A 17 -8.55 5.94 22.29
CA SER A 17 -8.57 7.25 21.65
C SER A 17 -8.66 7.11 20.13
N ARG A 18 -9.50 7.93 19.49
CA ARG A 18 -9.56 8.00 18.02
C ARG A 18 -8.20 8.33 17.41
N SER A 19 -7.36 9.10 18.12
CA SER A 19 -5.99 9.40 17.69
C SER A 19 -5.12 8.14 17.65
N ALA A 20 -5.19 7.30 18.69
CA ALA A 20 -4.43 6.05 18.75
C ALA A 20 -4.84 5.06 17.64
N ILE A 21 -6.12 5.05 17.27
CA ILE A 21 -6.61 4.26 16.12
C ILE A 21 -6.06 4.81 14.80
N ALA A 22 -6.04 6.13 14.63
CA ALA A 22 -5.48 6.75 13.43
C ALA A 22 -3.98 6.47 13.29
N ASP A 23 -3.21 6.61 14.38
CA ASP A 23 -1.77 6.32 14.42
C ASP A 23 -1.50 4.85 14.08
N ALA A 24 -2.30 3.93 14.63
CA ALA A 24 -2.18 2.51 14.34
C ALA A 24 -2.52 2.19 12.87
N ALA A 25 -3.52 2.86 12.28
CA ALA A 25 -3.87 2.70 10.87
C ALA A 25 -2.78 3.24 9.93
N GLU A 26 -2.16 4.38 10.27
CA GLU A 26 -1.01 4.90 9.53
C GLU A 26 0.17 3.93 9.61
N LEU A 27 0.49 3.43 10.81
CA LEU A 27 1.57 2.44 10.99
C LEU A 27 1.29 1.17 10.20
N LEU A 28 0.06 0.66 10.22
CA LEU A 28 -0.34 -0.51 9.44
C LEU A 28 -0.11 -0.28 7.94
N THR A 29 -0.50 0.89 7.43
CA THR A 29 -0.32 1.27 6.03
C THR A 29 1.16 1.29 5.65
N GLN A 30 2.01 1.89 6.49
CA GLN A 30 3.46 1.91 6.29
C GLN A 30 4.06 0.49 6.29
N LYS A 31 3.62 -0.39 7.21
CA LYS A 31 4.10 -1.78 7.23
C LYS A 31 3.62 -2.58 6.03
N ALA A 32 2.37 -2.39 5.60
CA ALA A 32 1.83 -3.03 4.42
C ALA A 32 2.61 -2.64 3.15
N ASP A 33 2.94 -1.35 2.98
CA ASP A 33 3.75 -0.90 1.83
C ASP A 33 5.14 -1.56 1.80
N VAL A 34 5.84 -1.60 2.94
CA VAL A 34 7.16 -2.27 3.05
C VAL A 34 7.05 -3.77 2.75
N LEU A 35 5.99 -4.44 3.23
CA LEU A 35 5.78 -5.86 2.97
C LEU A 35 5.45 -6.11 1.49
N LEU A 36 4.62 -5.28 0.87
CA LEU A 36 4.30 -5.36 -0.56
C LEU A 36 5.56 -5.18 -1.41
N GLU A 37 6.43 -4.24 -1.06
CA GLU A 37 7.70 -4.04 -1.75
C GLU A 37 8.59 -5.29 -1.67
N ARG A 38 8.74 -5.88 -0.48
CA ARG A 38 9.52 -7.11 -0.29
C ARG A 38 8.93 -8.31 -1.02
N LEU A 39 7.59 -8.41 -1.08
CA LEU A 39 6.92 -9.47 -1.81
C LEU A 39 7.10 -9.29 -3.32
N ALA A 40 7.02 -8.06 -3.82
CA ALA A 40 7.33 -7.74 -5.21
C ALA A 40 8.78 -8.09 -5.56
N ASP A 41 9.75 -7.75 -4.70
CA ASP A 41 11.15 -8.16 -4.87
C ASP A 41 11.29 -9.67 -4.98
N ARG A 42 10.62 -10.44 -4.10
CA ARG A 42 10.68 -11.90 -4.13
C ARG A 42 10.07 -12.48 -5.41
N VAL A 43 8.95 -11.93 -5.87
CA VAL A 43 8.30 -12.35 -7.12
C VAL A 43 9.18 -11.99 -8.32
N MET A 44 9.73 -10.78 -8.36
CA MET A 44 10.57 -10.31 -9.47
C MET A 44 11.94 -11.00 -9.51
N ALA A 45 12.50 -11.39 -8.36
CA ALA A 45 13.72 -12.19 -8.26
C ALA A 45 13.50 -13.67 -8.63
N SER A 46 12.25 -14.10 -8.85
CA SER A 46 11.90 -15.49 -9.15
C SER A 46 11.60 -15.70 -10.63
N PRO A 47 12.65 -15.91 -11.43
CA PRO A 47 12.63 -17.04 -12.34
C PRO A 47 13.36 -18.21 -11.68
N ALA A 48 12.86 -19.44 -11.84
CA ALA A 48 13.58 -20.62 -11.38
C ALA A 48 15.02 -20.60 -11.95
N PRO A 49 16.07 -20.76 -11.10
CA PRO A 49 17.45 -20.76 -11.57
C PRO A 49 17.65 -21.72 -12.75
N GLY A 50 18.30 -21.25 -13.81
CA GLY A 50 18.52 -22.02 -15.04
C GLY A 50 17.36 -22.01 -16.05
N SER A 51 16.20 -21.41 -15.72
CA SER A 51 15.13 -21.20 -16.70
C SER A 51 15.48 -20.11 -17.72
N LYS A 52 14.83 -20.13 -18.89
CA LYS A 52 14.99 -19.09 -19.93
C LYS A 52 14.66 -17.69 -19.39
N ALA A 53 13.67 -17.59 -18.50
CA ALA A 53 13.29 -16.35 -17.82
C ALA A 53 14.38 -15.85 -16.85
N TRP A 54 15.14 -16.75 -16.21
CA TRP A 54 16.27 -16.39 -15.34
C TRP A 54 17.39 -15.71 -16.12
N TYR A 55 17.76 -16.26 -17.28
CA TYR A 55 18.78 -15.67 -18.15
C TYR A 55 18.31 -14.36 -18.79
N ALA A 56 17.03 -14.25 -19.17
CA ALA A 56 16.47 -13.03 -19.73
C ALA A 56 16.49 -11.88 -18.71
N LEU A 57 16.06 -12.15 -17.46
CA LEU A 57 16.04 -11.18 -16.38
C LEU A 57 17.44 -10.68 -15.99
N ARG A 58 18.41 -11.60 -15.90
CA ARG A 58 19.81 -11.25 -15.58
C ARG A 58 20.43 -10.30 -16.60
N ASN A 59 20.00 -10.38 -17.87
CA ASN A 59 20.55 -9.59 -18.96
C ASN A 59 19.83 -8.25 -19.21
N THR A 60 18.73 -7.97 -18.50
CA THR A 60 17.89 -6.77 -18.70
C THR A 60 17.79 -5.87 -17.46
N SER A 61 18.63 -6.10 -16.44
CA SER A 61 18.47 -5.57 -15.07
C SER A 61 18.60 -4.05 -14.92
N ALA A 62 17.59 -3.33 -15.40
CA ALA A 62 16.90 -2.30 -14.64
C ALA A 62 15.44 -2.72 -14.65
N ALA A 63 14.98 -3.40 -13.59
CA ALA A 63 13.57 -3.75 -13.45
C ALA A 63 12.74 -2.45 -13.56
N SER A 64 12.04 -2.28 -14.69
CA SER A 64 11.28 -1.06 -14.97
C SER A 64 10.37 -0.74 -13.78
N PRO A 65 10.36 0.51 -13.26
CA PRO A 65 9.46 0.90 -12.18
C PRO A 65 8.00 0.51 -12.45
N LYS A 66 7.59 0.56 -13.73
CA LYS A 66 6.28 0.07 -14.20
C LYS A 66 6.05 -1.41 -13.89
N ALA A 67 7.00 -2.27 -14.24
CA ALA A 67 6.88 -3.72 -14.06
C ALA A 67 6.75 -4.08 -12.57
N ARG A 68 7.51 -3.39 -11.70
CA ARG A 68 7.41 -3.54 -10.25
C ARG A 68 6.03 -3.14 -9.71
N LEU A 69 5.51 -2.00 -10.15
CA LEU A 69 4.18 -1.53 -9.73
C LEU A 69 3.06 -2.47 -10.18
N LEU A 70 3.15 -3.04 -11.39
CA LEU A 70 2.18 -4.04 -11.86
C LEU A 70 2.17 -5.31 -10.99
N VAL A 71 3.36 -5.78 -10.55
CA VAL A 71 3.46 -6.92 -9.62
C VAL A 71 2.84 -6.57 -8.26
N ARG A 72 3.12 -5.38 -7.72
CA ARG A 72 2.51 -4.92 -6.46
C ARG A 72 0.99 -4.87 -6.55
N ILE A 73 0.44 -4.32 -7.63
CA ILE A 73 -1.02 -4.30 -7.88
C ILE A 73 -1.60 -5.71 -7.90
N ALA A 74 -0.93 -6.67 -8.56
CA ALA A 74 -1.41 -8.05 -8.61
C ALA A 74 -1.46 -8.70 -7.22
N ILE A 75 -0.39 -8.54 -6.43
CA ILE A 75 -0.30 -9.08 -5.06
C ILE A 75 -1.37 -8.45 -4.17
N ALA A 76 -1.45 -7.12 -4.17
CA ALA A 76 -2.40 -6.37 -3.36
C ALA A 76 -3.84 -6.71 -3.76
N HIS A 77 -4.12 -6.94 -5.05
CA HIS A 77 -5.45 -7.35 -5.50
C HIS A 77 -5.86 -8.70 -4.92
N GLN A 78 -4.99 -9.70 -5.00
CA GLN A 78 -5.27 -11.04 -4.49
C GLN A 78 -5.35 -11.08 -2.96
N ALA A 79 -4.65 -10.16 -2.29
CA ALA A 79 -4.72 -9.99 -0.85
C ALA A 79 -5.84 -9.03 -0.39
N HIS A 80 -6.64 -8.50 -1.32
CA HIS A 80 -7.72 -7.54 -1.06
C HIS A 80 -7.28 -6.25 -0.34
N PHE A 81 -6.04 -5.80 -0.58
CA PHE A 81 -5.58 -4.47 -0.17
C PHE A 81 -6.10 -3.39 -1.11
N ASP A 82 -6.12 -2.14 -0.61
CA ASP A 82 -6.40 -0.99 -1.45
C ASP A 82 -5.30 -0.83 -2.52
N LEU A 83 -5.73 -0.51 -3.73
CA LEU A 83 -4.90 -0.44 -4.94
C LEU A 83 -4.75 0.98 -5.47
N ALA A 84 -5.47 1.96 -4.92
CA ALA A 84 -5.58 3.29 -5.52
C ALA A 84 -4.23 3.96 -5.76
N GLU A 85 -3.36 3.97 -4.74
CA GLU A 85 -2.04 4.61 -4.82
C GLU A 85 -1.11 3.87 -5.80
N ASP A 86 -1.05 2.54 -5.74
CA ASP A 86 -0.21 1.74 -6.64
C ASP A 86 -0.66 1.87 -8.11
N ILE A 87 -1.97 1.97 -8.35
CA ILE A 87 -2.53 2.22 -9.69
C ILE A 87 -2.16 3.62 -10.18
N ALA A 88 -2.28 4.65 -9.34
CA ALA A 88 -1.86 6.01 -9.70
C ALA A 88 -0.36 6.07 -10.03
N ARG A 89 0.49 5.45 -9.20
CA ARG A 89 1.93 5.34 -9.45
C ARG A 89 2.23 4.56 -10.74
N ALA A 90 1.54 3.46 -11.00
CA ALA A 90 1.71 2.67 -12.22
C ALA A 90 1.36 3.49 -13.47
N ARG A 91 0.25 4.25 -13.43
CA ARG A 91 -0.17 5.16 -14.50
C ARG A 91 0.87 6.25 -14.74
N ALA A 92 1.41 6.87 -13.69
CA ALA A 92 2.50 7.84 -13.80
C ALA A 92 3.78 7.24 -14.40
N ALA A 93 4.05 5.96 -14.14
CA ALA A 93 5.13 5.19 -14.75
C ALA A 93 4.83 4.68 -16.18
N GLY A 94 3.71 5.10 -16.78
CA GLY A 94 3.33 4.78 -18.16
C GLY A 94 2.56 3.46 -18.35
N ALA A 95 2.11 2.82 -17.27
CA ALA A 95 1.26 1.63 -17.36
C ALA A 95 -0.06 1.95 -18.07
N GLN A 96 -0.48 1.10 -19.00
CA GLN A 96 -1.75 1.20 -19.69
C GLN A 96 -2.86 0.53 -18.90
N TRP A 97 -4.11 0.95 -19.13
CA TRP A 97 -5.27 0.34 -18.50
C TRP A 97 -5.45 -1.14 -18.85
N SER A 98 -4.94 -1.58 -20.00
CA SER A 98 -4.88 -3.00 -20.37
C SER A 98 -3.94 -3.79 -19.46
N GLU A 99 -2.75 -3.27 -19.16
CA GLU A 99 -1.77 -3.92 -18.28
C GLU A 99 -2.31 -4.00 -16.84
N ILE A 100 -2.97 -2.94 -16.36
CA ILE A 100 -3.63 -2.92 -15.04
C ILE A 100 -4.81 -3.90 -15.01
N GLY A 101 -5.61 -3.94 -16.09
CA GLY A 101 -6.70 -4.89 -16.22
C GLY A 101 -6.23 -6.34 -16.18
N GLU A 102 -5.16 -6.65 -16.89
CA GLU A 102 -4.56 -8.00 -16.92
C GLU A 102 -4.16 -8.48 -15.51
N VAL A 103 -3.41 -7.66 -14.76
CA VAL A 103 -2.95 -8.05 -13.41
C VAL A 103 -4.08 -8.04 -12.37
N THR A 104 -5.21 -7.42 -12.66
CA THR A 104 -6.40 -7.39 -11.79
C THR A 104 -7.54 -8.30 -12.26
N GLY A 105 -7.37 -9.04 -13.36
CA GLY A 105 -8.44 -9.82 -13.96
C GLY A 105 -9.62 -9.01 -14.48
N LEU A 106 -9.47 -7.69 -14.63
CA LEU A 106 -10.49 -6.77 -15.15
C LEU A 106 -10.24 -6.45 -16.63
N SER A 107 -11.31 -6.09 -17.36
CA SER A 107 -11.12 -5.46 -18.66
C SER A 107 -10.50 -4.06 -18.51
N ALA A 108 -9.75 -3.59 -19.51
CA ALA A 108 -9.18 -2.25 -19.51
C ALA A 108 -10.21 -1.14 -19.27
N ARG A 109 -11.42 -1.31 -19.83
CA ARG A 109 -12.54 -0.38 -19.63
C ARG A 109 -13.04 -0.40 -18.19
N ALA A 110 -13.16 -1.58 -17.58
CA ALA A 110 -13.59 -1.71 -16.19
C ALA A 110 -12.55 -1.13 -15.23
N ALA A 111 -11.26 -1.40 -15.47
CA ALA A 111 -10.16 -0.83 -14.71
C ALA A 111 -10.17 0.71 -14.79
N ARG A 112 -10.25 1.26 -16.01
CA ARG A 112 -10.35 2.71 -16.20
C ARG A 112 -11.56 3.29 -15.48
N LYS A 113 -12.76 2.73 -15.66
CA LYS A 113 -13.97 3.22 -14.98
C LYS A 113 -13.80 3.25 -13.46
N ARG A 114 -13.09 2.28 -12.88
CA ARG A 114 -12.90 2.14 -11.44
C ARG A 114 -11.88 3.13 -10.87
N TRP A 115 -10.79 3.40 -11.59
CA TRP A 115 -9.63 4.11 -11.03
C TRP A 115 -9.24 5.42 -11.76
N ASP A 116 -9.81 5.72 -12.91
CA ASP A 116 -9.65 7.01 -13.63
C ASP A 116 -10.45 8.14 -12.96
N ALA A 117 -11.40 7.79 -12.08
CA ALA A 117 -12.34 8.72 -11.47
C ALA A 117 -11.85 9.41 -10.18
N ALA A 118 -10.62 9.16 -9.72
CA ALA A 118 -10.12 9.73 -8.47
C ALA A 118 -8.83 10.53 -8.69
N PRO A 119 -8.85 11.87 -8.58
CA PRO A 119 -7.71 12.56 -8.03
C PRO A 119 -7.66 12.18 -6.55
N SER A 120 -6.74 11.30 -6.18
CA SER A 120 -6.33 11.17 -4.78
C SER A 120 -5.81 12.53 -4.35
N ALA A 121 -6.60 13.27 -3.56
CA ALA A 121 -6.11 14.45 -2.88
C ALA A 121 -4.84 14.03 -2.11
N PRO A 122 -3.70 14.72 -2.28
CA PRO A 122 -2.56 14.44 -1.42
C PRO A 122 -3.01 14.73 0.01
N CYS A 123 -2.99 13.72 0.88
CA CYS A 123 -2.88 13.99 2.31
C CYS A 123 -1.60 14.81 2.46
N GLN A 124 -1.73 16.13 2.62
CA GLN A 124 -0.65 16.99 3.02
C GLN A 124 -0.15 16.43 4.35
N HIS A 125 0.95 15.69 4.28
CA HIS A 125 1.79 15.40 5.44
C HIS A 125 2.40 16.75 5.78
N ASP A 126 1.71 17.50 6.64
CA ASP A 126 2.19 18.75 7.22
C ASP A 126 3.43 18.38 8.05
N SER A 127 4.54 18.32 7.33
CA SER A 127 5.86 18.03 7.88
C SER A 127 6.22 19.27 8.68
N GLY A 128 5.77 19.30 9.94
CA GLY A 128 6.16 20.29 10.92
C GLY A 128 7.68 20.32 10.99
N GLN A 129 8.27 21.23 10.22
CA GLN A 129 9.68 21.59 10.30
C GLN A 129 9.90 22.19 11.68
N LEU A 130 10.32 21.34 12.62
CA LEU A 130 10.95 21.78 13.84
C LEU A 130 12.31 22.37 13.44
N ALA A 131 12.33 23.68 13.27
CA ALA A 131 13.55 24.47 13.24
C ALA A 131 14.28 24.24 14.56
N ILE A 132 15.42 23.55 14.48
CA ILE A 132 16.38 23.44 15.58
C ILE A 132 17.15 24.76 15.58
N TRP A 133 16.98 25.55 16.63
CA TRP A 133 17.83 26.70 16.96
C TRP A 133 18.95 26.26 17.90
#